data_AF-A0A2P8DJA3-F1
#
_entry.id   AF-A0A2P8DJA3-F1
#
_cell.length_a   1.000
_cell.length_b   1.000
_cell.length_c   1.000
_cell.angle_alpha   90.00
_cell.angle_beta   90.00
_cell.angle_gamma   90.00
#
_symmetry.space_group_name_H-M   'P 1'
#
loop_
_entity.id
_entity.type
_entity.pdbx_description
1 polymer ?
#
loop_
_entity_poly.entity_id
_entity_poly.type
_entity_poly.pdbx_seq_one_letter_code
_entity_poly.pdbx_strand_id
1 'polypeptide(L)'
;MPGLQALRGAVLDGVWLDAPGHRVIVTLRADRESDQVSHTLVLEGVTDFSFFDDVPEPWAEAQVADIATEHEPGTMRLDVSFETAAAGLAITCAKGVLHRNSRRA
;
A
#
# COMPACT_ATOMS: atom_id res chain seq x y z
N MET A 1 -15.43 -4.98 7.44
CA MET A 1 -14.91 -5.17 6.06
C MET A 1 -13.55 -5.82 6.17
N PRO A 2 -13.27 -6.96 5.52
CA PRO A 2 -11.90 -7.46 5.40
C PRO A 2 -11.21 -6.62 4.32
N GLY A 3 -10.85 -5.36 4.65
CA GLY A 3 -10.50 -4.34 3.67
C GLY A 3 -9.03 -4.41 3.26
N LEU A 4 -8.14 -3.98 4.15
CA LEU A 4 -6.70 -3.90 3.89
C LEU A 4 -5.95 -5.16 4.30
N GLN A 5 -6.35 -5.83 5.38
CA GLN A 5 -5.68 -7.05 5.86
C GLN A 5 -5.71 -8.21 4.85
N ALA A 6 -6.65 -8.16 3.89
CA ALA A 6 -6.70 -9.13 2.79
C ALA A 6 -5.55 -8.97 1.78
N LEU A 7 -4.75 -7.91 1.89
CA LEU A 7 -3.59 -7.63 1.05
C LEU A 7 -2.28 -8.17 1.64
N ARG A 8 -2.30 -8.81 2.81
CA ARG A 8 -1.13 -9.57 3.30
C ARG A 8 -0.75 -10.62 2.26
N GLY A 9 0.54 -10.73 1.96
CA GLY A 9 1.07 -11.56 0.88
C GLY A 9 0.96 -10.94 -0.51
N ALA A 10 0.36 -9.76 -0.68
CA ALA A 10 0.38 -9.06 -1.96
C ALA A 10 1.74 -8.40 -2.21
N VAL A 11 2.18 -8.36 -3.46
CA VAL A 11 3.45 -7.75 -3.88
C VAL A 11 3.23 -6.30 -4.29
N LEU A 12 4.11 -5.41 -3.86
CA LEU A 12 4.14 -4.02 -4.31
C LEU A 12 4.57 -3.93 -5.78
N ASP A 13 3.66 -3.50 -6.64
CA ASP A 13 3.96 -3.24 -8.07
C ASP A 13 4.43 -1.80 -8.29
N GLY A 14 4.01 -0.86 -7.45
CA GLY A 14 4.46 0.52 -7.56
C GLY A 14 3.75 1.50 -6.64
N VAL A 15 4.41 2.64 -6.46
CA VAL A 15 3.89 3.80 -5.72
C VAL A 15 3.98 5.02 -6.62
N TRP A 16 2.90 5.78 -6.71
CA TRP A 16 2.84 7.05 -7.42
C TRP A 16 2.49 8.18 -6.45
N LEU A 17 3.28 9.25 -6.47
CA LEU A 17 3.08 10.46 -5.67
C LEU A 17 2.69 11.63 -6.58
N ASP A 18 1.54 12.24 -6.30
CA ASP A 18 1.12 13.54 -6.83
C ASP A 18 1.14 14.55 -5.68
N ALA A 19 2.29 15.22 -5.50
CA ALA A 19 2.49 16.15 -4.40
C ALA A 19 1.57 17.40 -4.47
N PRO A 20 1.41 18.08 -5.63
CA PRO A 20 0.44 19.18 -5.75
C PRO A 20 -1.00 18.75 -5.46
N GLY A 21 -1.37 17.53 -5.85
CA GLY A 21 -2.69 16.96 -5.57
C GLY A 21 -2.86 16.37 -4.17
N HIS A 22 -1.81 16.36 -3.34
CA HIS A 22 -1.78 15.69 -2.02
C HIS A 22 -2.31 14.25 -2.10
N ARG A 23 -1.82 13.48 -3.08
CA ARG A 23 -2.35 12.15 -3.38
C ARG A 23 -1.23 11.13 -3.54
N VAL A 24 -1.43 9.95 -2.96
CA VAL A 24 -0.58 8.77 -3.15
C VAL A 24 -1.42 7.63 -3.71
N ILE A 25 -0.88 6.91 -4.68
CA ILE A 25 -1.49 5.71 -5.24
C ILE A 25 -0.52 4.54 -5.03
N VAL A 26 -0.95 3.52 -4.31
CA VAL A 26 -0.19 2.29 -4.10
C VAL A 26 -0.85 1.18 -4.89
N THR A 27 -0.08 0.50 -5.74
CA THR A 27 -0.56 -0.66 -6.52
C THR A 27 0.05 -1.93 -5.95
N LEU A 28 -0.82 -2.87 -5.60
CA LEU A 28 -0.48 -4.16 -5.00
C LEU A 28 -1.03 -5.28 -5.88
N ARG A 29 -0.33 -6.41 -5.90
CA ARG A 29 -0.67 -7.57 -6.72
C ARG A 29 -0.79 -8.80 -5.84
N ALA A 30 -1.98 -9.36 -5.77
CA ALA A 30 -2.22 -10.59 -5.02
C ALA A 30 -2.38 -11.76 -6.01
N ASP A 31 -1.55 -12.78 -5.84
CA ASP A 31 -1.68 -14.03 -6.58
C ASP A 31 -2.63 -14.97 -5.82
N ARG A 32 -3.68 -15.45 -6.50
CA ARG A 32 -4.64 -16.41 -5.94
C ARG A 32 -4.81 -17.58 -6.89
N GLU A 33 -4.24 -18.73 -6.52
CA GLU A 33 -4.39 -20.09 -7.09
C GLU A 33 -4.23 -20.25 -8.63
N SER A 34 -4.82 -19.38 -9.44
CA SER A 34 -4.67 -19.27 -10.90
C SER A 34 -4.87 -17.86 -11.46
N ASP A 35 -5.28 -16.88 -10.66
CA ASP A 35 -5.59 -15.51 -11.09
C ASP A 35 -4.69 -14.49 -10.38
N GLN A 36 -4.22 -13.51 -11.17
CA GLN A 36 -3.51 -12.35 -10.67
C GLN A 36 -4.48 -11.19 -10.51
N VAL A 37 -4.66 -10.74 -9.26
CA VAL A 37 -5.58 -9.65 -8.92
C VAL A 37 -4.77 -8.42 -8.56
N SER A 38 -4.95 -7.33 -9.32
CA SER A 38 -4.37 -6.04 -8.99
C SER A 38 -5.31 -5.27 -8.05
N HIS A 39 -4.72 -4.64 -7.05
CA HIS A 39 -5.37 -3.80 -6.07
C HIS A 39 -4.75 -2.40 -6.15
N THR A 40 -5.59 -1.37 -6.17
CA THR A 40 -5.13 0.02 -6.16
C THR A 40 -5.67 0.71 -4.91
N LEU A 41 -4.77 1.11 -4.03
CA LEU A 41 -5.07 1.92 -2.86
C LEU A 41 -4.83 3.39 -3.21
N VAL A 42 -5.90 4.18 -3.20
CA VAL A 42 -5.85 5.62 -3.43
C VAL A 42 -5.95 6.34 -2.10
N LEU A 43 -4.96 7.16 -1.77
CA LEU A 43 -4.85 7.94 -0.55
C LEU A 43 -4.94 9.43 -0.92
N GLU A 44 -5.94 10.13 -0.39
CA GLU A 44 -6.26 11.54 -0.68
C GLU A 44 -6.03 12.42 0.55
N GLY A 45 -5.63 13.67 0.34
CA GLY A 45 -5.30 14.59 1.44
C GLY A 45 -4.09 14.11 2.22
N VAL A 46 -3.07 13.61 1.51
CA VAL A 46 -1.81 13.12 2.09
C VAL A 46 -1.02 14.31 2.63
N THR A 47 -0.71 14.25 3.92
CA THR A 47 0.10 15.27 4.63
C THR A 47 1.49 14.78 4.95
N ASP A 48 1.67 13.46 5.06
CA ASP A 48 2.96 12.83 5.31
C ASP A 48 3.06 11.52 4.52
N PHE A 49 4.21 11.29 3.90
CA PHE A 49 4.55 10.08 3.18
C PHE A 49 6.03 9.80 3.38
N SER A 50 6.34 8.61 3.89
CA SER A 50 7.72 8.15 4.04
C SER A 50 7.87 6.71 3.57
N PHE A 51 9.04 6.47 3.01
CA PHE A 51 9.56 5.17 2.65
C PHE A 51 10.78 4.93 3.51
N PHE A 52 10.85 3.80 4.17
CA PHE A 52 12.00 3.41 4.96
C PHE A 52 12.51 2.05 4.48
N ASP A 53 13.83 1.96 4.44
CA ASP A 53 14.54 0.77 4.01
C ASP A 53 15.91 0.76 4.69
N ASP A 54 16.12 -0.19 5.59
CA ASP A 54 17.41 -0.32 6.28
C ASP A 54 18.46 -1.02 5.40
N VAL A 55 18.07 -1.65 4.29
CA VAL A 55 18.96 -2.38 3.39
C VAL A 55 18.77 -1.86 1.96
N PRO A 56 19.74 -1.13 1.37
CA PRO A 56 19.59 -0.52 0.04
C PRO A 56 19.72 -1.53 -1.11
N GLU A 57 18.95 -2.62 -1.04
CA GLU A 57 18.77 -3.59 -2.10
C GLU A 57 17.47 -3.31 -2.86
N PRO A 58 17.41 -3.59 -4.17
CA PRO A 58 16.18 -3.48 -4.92
C PRO A 58 15.08 -4.34 -4.27
N TRP A 59 13.90 -3.75 -4.08
CA TRP A 59 12.70 -4.40 -3.56
C TRP A 59 12.06 -5.37 -4.56
N ALA A 60 12.87 -6.29 -5.09
CA ALA A 60 12.35 -7.38 -5.89
C ALA A 60 11.36 -8.16 -5.02
N GLU A 61 10.09 -8.13 -5.40
CA GLU A 61 9.02 -8.87 -4.72
C GLU A 61 8.74 -8.37 -3.29
N ALA A 62 8.75 -7.04 -3.04
CA ALA A 62 8.31 -6.47 -1.74
C ALA A 62 6.88 -6.89 -1.39
N GLN A 63 6.79 -8.00 -0.66
CA GLN A 63 5.56 -8.65 -0.27
C GLN A 63 5.08 -8.07 1.05
N VAL A 64 3.81 -7.69 1.12
CA VAL A 64 3.20 -7.11 2.31
C VAL A 64 3.16 -8.15 3.43
N ALA A 65 3.91 -7.90 4.49
CA ALA A 65 3.88 -8.69 5.72
C ALA A 65 2.70 -8.29 6.60
N ASP A 66 2.54 -6.99 6.84
CA ASP A 66 1.45 -6.44 7.63
C ASP A 66 1.01 -5.05 7.14
N ILE A 67 -0.21 -4.68 7.50
CA ILE A 67 -0.77 -3.35 7.30
C ILE A 67 -1.41 -2.92 8.62
N ALA A 68 -0.87 -1.89 9.25
CA ALA A 68 -1.48 -1.25 10.41
C ALA A 68 -2.21 0.02 9.98
N THR A 69 -3.34 0.30 10.64
CA THR A 69 -4.13 1.50 10.42
C THR A 69 -4.49 2.13 11.74
N GLU A 70 -4.14 3.39 11.93
CA GLU A 70 -4.53 4.21 13.07
C GLU A 70 -5.43 5.35 12.57
N HIS A 71 -6.48 5.63 13.33
CA HIS A 71 -7.47 6.64 12.98
C HIS A 71 -7.50 7.74 14.02
N GLU A 72 -7.38 8.98 13.56
CA GLU A 72 -7.56 10.19 14.35
C GLU A 72 -8.72 11.02 13.77
N PRO A 73 -9.23 12.02 14.50
CA PRO A 73 -10.27 12.89 13.97
C PRO A 73 -9.82 13.63 12.70
N GLY A 74 -10.30 13.18 11.55
CA GLY A 74 -10.03 13.81 10.24
C GLY A 74 -8.80 13.28 9.51
N THR A 75 -8.06 12.34 10.09
CA THR A 75 -6.86 11.73 9.48
C THR A 75 -6.79 10.23 9.77
N MET A 76 -6.03 9.52 8.94
CA MET A 76 -5.69 8.12 9.09
C MET A 76 -4.20 7.97 8.81
N ARG A 77 -3.51 7.22 9.67
CA ARG A 77 -2.16 6.74 9.44
C ARG A 77 -2.22 5.29 8.95
N LEU A 78 -1.50 5.01 7.88
CA LEU A 78 -1.33 3.68 7.29
C LEU A 78 0.16 3.35 7.33
N ASP A 79 0.50 2.26 8.02
CA ASP A 79 1.85 1.71 8.02
C ASP A 79 1.81 0.34 7.32
N VAL A 80 2.61 0.15 6.28
CA VAL A 80 2.76 -1.09 5.52
C VAL A 80 4.17 -1.60 5.72
N SER A 81 4.31 -2.82 6.24
CA SER A 81 5.60 -3.49 6.34
C SER A 81 5.72 -4.57 5.27
N PHE A 82 6.94 -4.73 4.74
CA PHE A 82 7.26 -5.78 3.79
C PHE A 82 8.02 -6.93 4.47
N GLU A 83 8.00 -8.12 3.86
CA GLU A 83 8.73 -9.29 4.39
C GLU A 83 10.26 -9.12 4.30
N THR A 84 10.75 -8.25 3.42
CA THR A 84 12.16 -7.86 3.37
C THR A 84 12.54 -7.11 4.65
N ALA A 85 13.70 -7.44 5.21
CA ALA A 85 14.11 -6.96 6.52
C ALA A 85 14.13 -5.42 6.59
N ALA A 86 13.21 -4.86 7.39
CA ALA A 86 13.08 -3.44 7.73
C ALA A 86 12.81 -2.48 6.55
N ALA A 87 11.95 -2.92 5.64
CA ALA A 87 11.37 -2.09 4.58
C ALA A 87 9.88 -1.79 4.83
N GLY A 88 9.43 -0.58 4.49
CA GLY A 88 8.01 -0.23 4.61
C GLY A 88 7.61 1.15 4.11
N LEU A 89 6.30 1.39 4.15
CA LEU A 89 5.66 2.65 3.82
C LEU A 89 4.91 3.16 5.06
N ALA A 90 5.02 4.45 5.37
CA ALA A 90 4.18 5.11 6.34
C ALA A 90 3.51 6.33 5.69
N ILE A 91 2.18 6.40 5.78
CA ILE A 91 1.39 7.39 5.04
C ILE A 91 0.29 7.94 5.94
N THR A 92 0.24 9.26 6.09
CA THR A 92 -0.86 9.95 6.78
C THR A 92 -1.73 10.69 5.76
N CYS A 93 -3.03 10.40 5.76
CA CYS A 93 -3.98 10.93 4.79
C CYS A 93 -5.35 11.22 5.41
N ALA A 94 -6.18 12.00 4.72
CA ALA A 94 -7.56 12.24 5.14
C ALA A 94 -8.49 11.07 4.78
N LYS A 95 -8.19 10.34 3.71
CA LYS A 95 -9.06 9.29 3.16
C LYS A 95 -8.26 8.25 2.36
N GLY A 96 -8.60 6.98 2.56
CA GLY A 96 -8.10 5.85 1.76
C GLY A 96 -9.23 5.06 1.11
N VAL A 97 -9.09 4.73 -0.18
CA VAL A 97 -10.04 3.89 -0.93
C VAL A 97 -9.29 2.76 -1.62
N LEU A 98 -9.70 1.52 -1.32
CA LEU A 98 -9.16 0.33 -1.95
C LEU A 98 -10.04 -0.11 -3.13
N HIS A 99 -9.46 -0.16 -4.32
CA HIS A 99 -10.08 -0.70 -5.52
C HIS A 99 -9.50 -2.08 -5.82
N ARG A 100 -10.37 -3.01 -6.20
CA ARG A 100 -9.97 -4.30 -6.78
C ARG A 100 -10.12 -4.22 -8.28
N ASN A 101 -9.02 -4.38 -9.00
CA ASN A 101 -8.96 -4.40 -10.45
C ASN A 101 -8.77 -5.85 -10.90
N SER A 102 -9.87 -6.56 -11.13
CA SER A 102 -9.81 -7.84 -11.83
C SER A 102 -9.68 -7.57 -13.33
N ARG A 103 -8.54 -7.87 -13.94
CA ARG A 103 -8.53 -8.09 -15.38
C ARG A 103 -9.25 -9.41 -15.61
N ARG A 104 -10.46 -9.38 -16.18
CA ARG A 104 -10.98 -10.58 -16.84
C ARG A 104 -10.06 -10.83 -18.03
N ALA A 105 -9.35 -11.94 -18.01
CA ALA A 105 -8.71 -12.49 -19.19
C ALA A 105 -9.78 -12.85 -20.24
#